data_AF-A0A963BSK2-F1
#
_entry.id   AF-A0A963BSK2-F1
#
_cell.length_a   1.000
_cell.length_b   1.000
_cell.length_c   1.000
_cell.angle_alpha   90.00
_cell.angle_beta   90.00
_cell.angle_gamma   90.00
#
_symmetry.space_group_name_H-M   'P 1'
#
loop_
_entity.id
_entity.type
_entity.pdbx_description
1 polymer ?
#
loop_
_entity_poly.entity_id
_entity_poly.type
_entity_poly.pdbx_seq_one_letter_code
_entity_poly.pdbx_strand_id
1 'polypeptide(L)'
;FLGMAECDRHGNVNVSKFGSRLAGAGGFINISQNAAFVCFMGTFTSKCRLQLCDGGLKVLQEGSGRKFVDSVEQITFSGDNARKNGQTVYYVTERAVFRLVEDGLELIEIAPGLDLERDVLAQMDFRPRIAEPLALMDTRLFQEAALGLDSRSSELISERLHYDADTETVFVNFEGLRLDSVAEVEQLAAQLDPYFQQLGKKVKAVVNYDNFVVAPVAEAAYFAMVERNTQKYFTSAVRYSTDAFFRRRVGRKFAAVKSELQSSYDEAVKRLRSLST
;
A
#
# COMPACT_ATOMS: atom_id res chain seq x y z
N PHE A 1 -6.95 -11.51 4.31
CA PHE A 1 -6.34 -12.27 3.20
C PHE A 1 -7.29 -13.35 2.76
N LEU A 2 -7.53 -13.47 1.46
CA LEU A 2 -8.50 -14.40 0.88
C LEU A 2 -7.94 -15.01 -0.40
N GLY A 3 -8.39 -16.21 -0.77
CA GLY A 3 -8.05 -16.80 -2.07
C GLY A 3 -8.80 -16.11 -3.21
N MET A 4 -8.28 -16.19 -4.43
CA MET A 4 -9.03 -15.87 -5.66
C MET A 4 -8.87 -16.95 -6.70
N ALA A 5 -9.97 -17.27 -7.39
CA ALA A 5 -9.96 -18.22 -8.49
C ALA A 5 -10.06 -17.51 -9.85
N GLU A 6 -10.90 -16.48 -9.97
CA GLU A 6 -10.88 -15.56 -11.11
C GLU A 6 -10.94 -14.12 -10.60
N CYS A 7 -10.36 -13.22 -11.39
CA CYS A 7 -10.44 -11.78 -11.25
C CYS A 7 -10.71 -11.16 -12.63
N ASP A 8 -11.60 -10.15 -12.70
CA ASP A 8 -11.87 -9.45 -13.94
C ASP A 8 -11.32 -8.02 -14.01
N ARG A 9 -11.49 -7.40 -15.19
CA ARG A 9 -11.02 -6.03 -15.49
C ARG A 9 -11.58 -4.97 -14.54
N HIS A 10 -12.72 -5.22 -13.91
CA HIS A 10 -13.35 -4.29 -12.96
C HIS A 10 -12.88 -4.52 -11.53
N GLY A 11 -12.08 -5.57 -11.29
CA GLY A 11 -11.61 -5.99 -9.97
C GLY A 11 -12.60 -6.90 -9.24
N ASN A 12 -13.60 -7.44 -9.93
CA ASN A 12 -14.48 -8.44 -9.31
C ASN A 12 -13.70 -9.73 -9.08
N VAL A 13 -14.10 -10.51 -8.07
CA VAL A 13 -13.51 -11.82 -7.78
C VAL A 13 -14.59 -12.89 -7.75
N ASN A 14 -14.28 -14.02 -8.37
CA ASN A 14 -15.06 -15.25 -8.27
C ASN A 14 -14.32 -16.29 -7.45
N VAL A 15 -15.04 -16.89 -6.50
CA VAL A 15 -14.62 -18.10 -5.80
C VAL A 15 -15.73 -19.17 -5.75
N SER A 16 -16.92 -18.88 -6.28
CA SER A 16 -18.13 -19.64 -6.01
C SER A 16 -18.57 -20.57 -7.14
N LYS A 17 -18.16 -20.32 -8.38
CA LYS A 17 -18.56 -21.15 -9.54
C LYS A 17 -17.40 -21.31 -10.54
N PHE A 18 -17.21 -22.53 -11.04
CA PHE A 18 -16.18 -22.89 -12.02
C PHE A 18 -16.79 -23.81 -13.08
N GLY A 19 -17.14 -23.26 -14.24
CA GLY A 19 -17.86 -23.98 -15.28
C GLY A 19 -19.17 -24.58 -14.75
N SER A 20 -19.27 -25.91 -14.76
CA SER A 20 -20.43 -26.63 -14.23
C SER A 20 -20.41 -26.85 -12.71
N ARG A 21 -19.30 -26.57 -12.03
CA ARG A 21 -19.14 -26.82 -10.59
C ARG A 21 -19.51 -25.58 -9.78
N LEU A 22 -20.50 -25.71 -8.90
CA LEU A 22 -20.84 -24.70 -7.90
C LEU A 22 -20.11 -25.03 -6.58
N ALA A 23 -19.08 -24.27 -6.24
CA ALA A 23 -18.36 -24.39 -4.97
C ALA A 23 -19.10 -23.66 -3.83
N GLY A 24 -19.86 -22.61 -4.16
CA GLY A 24 -20.54 -21.74 -3.20
C GLY A 24 -19.62 -20.65 -2.64
N ALA A 25 -20.22 -19.56 -2.14
CA ALA A 25 -19.47 -18.41 -1.64
C ALA A 25 -19.01 -18.55 -0.18
N GLY A 26 -19.62 -19.46 0.60
CA GLY A 26 -19.36 -19.57 2.04
C GLY A 26 -19.46 -18.22 2.76
N GLY A 27 -18.60 -17.99 3.75
CA GLY A 27 -18.47 -16.70 4.44
C GLY A 27 -17.66 -15.63 3.68
N PHE A 28 -17.22 -15.91 2.45
CA PHE A 28 -16.31 -15.04 1.69
C PHE A 28 -16.88 -13.63 1.52
N ILE A 29 -18.18 -13.53 1.22
CA ILE A 29 -18.87 -12.27 1.01
C ILE A 29 -18.84 -11.44 2.30
N ASN A 30 -19.23 -12.04 3.43
CA ASN A 30 -19.27 -11.35 4.72
C ASN A 30 -17.90 -10.83 5.17
N ILE A 31 -16.84 -11.60 4.90
CA ILE A 31 -15.47 -11.23 5.28
C ILE A 31 -14.93 -10.14 4.35
N SER A 32 -15.02 -10.35 3.03
CA SER A 32 -14.44 -9.44 2.05
C SER A 32 -15.14 -8.08 2.00
N GLN A 33 -16.48 -8.04 2.14
CA GLN A 33 -17.24 -6.79 2.00
C GLN A 33 -17.12 -5.84 3.20
N ASN A 34 -16.79 -6.33 4.40
CA ASN A 34 -16.72 -5.47 5.60
C ASN A 34 -15.30 -5.06 5.98
N ALA A 35 -14.28 -5.66 5.36
CA ALA A 35 -12.90 -5.34 5.66
C ALA A 35 -12.50 -4.00 5.01
N ALA A 36 -11.86 -3.11 5.76
CA ALA A 36 -11.29 -1.87 5.20
C ALA A 36 -10.13 -2.17 4.23
N PHE A 37 -9.42 -3.26 4.47
CA PHE A 37 -8.32 -3.75 3.64
C PHE A 37 -8.55 -5.21 3.24
N VAL A 38 -8.43 -5.50 1.94
CA VAL A 38 -8.56 -6.84 1.38
C VAL A 38 -7.35 -7.14 0.53
N CYS A 39 -6.72 -8.30 0.77
CA CYS A 39 -5.67 -8.82 -0.09
C CYS A 39 -6.09 -10.21 -0.58
N PHE A 40 -6.33 -10.30 -1.89
CA PHE A 40 -6.58 -11.53 -2.61
C PHE A 40 -5.25 -12.15 -3.02
N MET A 41 -5.10 -13.44 -2.75
CA MET A 41 -3.89 -14.19 -3.01
C MET A 41 -4.21 -15.41 -3.87
N GLY A 42 -3.36 -15.68 -4.85
CA GLY A 42 -3.46 -16.88 -5.65
C GLY A 42 -2.42 -16.89 -6.76
N THR A 43 -2.26 -18.03 -7.42
CA THR A 43 -1.41 -18.07 -8.60
C THR A 43 -2.01 -17.22 -9.73
N PHE A 44 -1.17 -16.71 -10.62
CA PHE A 44 -1.59 -15.91 -11.78
C PHE A 44 -2.30 -16.73 -12.84
N THR A 45 -1.77 -17.93 -13.11
CA THR A 45 -2.40 -18.96 -13.92
C THR A 45 -2.55 -20.24 -13.12
N SER A 46 -3.48 -21.12 -13.53
CA SER A 46 -3.69 -22.42 -12.91
C SER A 46 -2.69 -23.44 -13.47
N LYS A 47 -2.08 -24.26 -12.60
CA LYS A 47 -1.17 -25.37 -12.97
C LYS A 47 0.16 -24.93 -13.63
N CYS A 48 0.63 -23.71 -13.39
CA CYS A 48 1.98 -23.30 -13.81
C CYS A 48 3.08 -24.04 -13.03
N ARG A 49 4.26 -24.16 -13.63
CA ARG A 49 5.50 -24.57 -12.94
C ARG A 49 6.52 -23.44 -13.03
N LEU A 50 7.09 -23.11 -11.88
CA LEU A 50 7.96 -21.95 -11.69
C LEU A 50 9.22 -22.38 -10.95
N GLN A 51 10.29 -21.62 -11.13
CA GLN A 51 11.56 -21.84 -10.46
C GLN A 51 12.13 -20.50 -9.99
N LEU A 52 12.68 -20.48 -8.78
CA LEU A 52 13.52 -19.38 -8.32
C LEU A 52 14.90 -19.52 -8.96
N CYS A 53 15.38 -18.45 -9.60
CA CYS A 53 16.67 -18.42 -10.29
C CYS A 53 17.30 -17.05 -10.09
N ASP A 54 18.51 -17.00 -9.53
CA ASP A 54 19.32 -15.78 -9.38
C ASP A 54 18.59 -14.60 -8.72
N GLY A 55 17.79 -14.86 -7.68
CA GLY A 55 17.01 -13.82 -6.99
C GLY A 55 15.80 -13.32 -7.80
N GLY A 56 15.38 -14.08 -8.81
CA GLY A 56 14.20 -13.85 -9.63
C GLY A 56 13.34 -15.09 -9.81
N LEU A 57 12.22 -14.91 -10.52
CA LEU A 57 11.30 -15.96 -10.90
C LEU A 57 11.47 -16.32 -12.38
N LYS A 58 11.42 -17.61 -12.69
CA LYS A 58 11.40 -18.13 -14.06
C LYS A 58 10.19 -19.02 -14.27
N VAL A 59 9.45 -18.80 -15.36
CA VAL A 59 8.36 -19.69 -15.79
C VAL A 59 8.96 -20.89 -16.53
N LEU A 60 8.86 -22.09 -15.91
CA LEU A 60 9.30 -23.34 -16.54
C LEU A 60 8.21 -23.93 -17.42
N GLN A 61 6.96 -23.81 -16.99
CA GLN A 61 5.77 -24.18 -17.76
C GLN A 61 4.65 -23.21 -17.41
N GLU A 62 4.06 -22.60 -18.43
CA GLU A 62 2.90 -21.75 -18.23
C GLU A 62 1.65 -22.57 -17.84
N GLY A 63 0.80 -21.98 -17.01
CA GLY A 63 -0.45 -22.57 -16.57
C GLY A 63 -1.49 -22.62 -17.69
N SER A 64 -2.40 -23.60 -17.61
CA SER A 64 -3.40 -23.86 -18.63
C SER A 64 -4.71 -23.09 -18.42
N GLY A 65 -4.89 -22.45 -17.27
CA GLY A 65 -6.11 -21.70 -16.93
C GLY A 65 -5.79 -20.27 -16.54
N ARG A 66 -6.21 -19.30 -17.36
CA ARG A 66 -6.12 -17.88 -17.03
C ARG A 66 -7.04 -17.57 -15.87
N LYS A 67 -6.56 -16.71 -14.96
CA LYS A 67 -7.35 -16.27 -13.79
C LYS A 67 -7.66 -14.78 -13.82
N PHE A 68 -7.01 -14.03 -14.70
CA PHE A 68 -7.34 -12.64 -15.02
C PHE A 68 -8.11 -12.63 -16.34
N VAL A 69 -9.43 -12.67 -16.24
CA VAL A 69 -10.38 -12.87 -17.35
C VAL A 69 -11.11 -11.57 -17.68
N ASP A 70 -11.71 -11.43 -18.86
CA ASP A 70 -12.42 -10.18 -19.20
C ASP A 70 -13.63 -9.93 -18.28
N SER A 71 -14.36 -10.99 -17.93
CA SER A 71 -15.48 -10.98 -17.00
C SER A 71 -15.52 -12.28 -16.21
N VAL A 72 -15.71 -12.21 -14.89
CA VAL A 72 -15.81 -13.41 -14.05
C VAL A 72 -17.12 -14.16 -14.29
N GLU A 73 -17.12 -15.50 -14.11
CA GLU A 73 -18.36 -16.28 -14.27
C GLU A 73 -19.43 -15.92 -13.23
N GLN A 74 -18.99 -15.55 -12.02
CA GLN A 74 -19.87 -15.12 -10.93
C GLN A 74 -19.16 -14.14 -10.02
N ILE A 75 -19.80 -13.00 -9.74
CA ILE A 75 -19.27 -12.02 -8.80
C ILE A 75 -19.50 -12.51 -7.37
N THR A 76 -18.44 -12.92 -6.67
CA THR A 76 -18.44 -13.18 -5.23
C THR A 76 -17.92 -11.98 -4.43
N PHE A 77 -17.09 -11.14 -5.03
CA PHE A 77 -16.71 -9.82 -4.53
C PHE A 77 -16.77 -8.81 -5.67
N SER A 78 -17.30 -7.62 -5.38
CA SER A 78 -17.51 -6.56 -6.37
C SER A 78 -16.47 -5.46 -6.20
N GLY A 79 -15.66 -5.22 -7.23
CA GLY A 79 -14.69 -4.12 -7.26
C GLY A 79 -15.37 -2.75 -7.16
N ASP A 80 -16.50 -2.57 -7.87
CA ASP A 80 -17.26 -1.32 -7.83
C ASP A 80 -17.79 -0.99 -6.43
N ASN A 81 -18.28 -1.99 -5.71
CA ASN A 81 -18.74 -1.81 -4.33
C ASN A 81 -17.57 -1.48 -3.40
N ALA A 82 -16.42 -2.12 -3.59
CA ALA A 82 -15.21 -1.84 -2.81
C ALA A 82 -14.74 -0.39 -2.99
N ARG A 83 -14.74 0.13 -4.24
CA ARG A 83 -14.45 1.55 -4.52
C ARG A 83 -15.41 2.49 -3.81
N LYS A 84 -16.72 2.24 -3.93
CA LYS A 84 -17.76 3.06 -3.29
C LYS A 84 -17.61 3.10 -1.77
N ASN A 85 -17.13 2.01 -1.18
CA ASN A 85 -16.90 1.89 0.25
C ASN A 85 -15.50 2.36 0.68
N GLY A 86 -14.66 2.86 -0.25
CA GLY A 86 -13.30 3.32 0.05
C GLY A 86 -12.37 2.21 0.55
N GLN A 87 -12.60 0.96 0.13
CA GLN A 87 -11.76 -0.17 0.53
C GLN A 87 -10.44 -0.18 -0.23
N THR A 88 -9.38 -0.50 0.50
CA THR A 88 -8.06 -0.77 -0.09
C THR A 88 -8.00 -2.24 -0.49
N VAL A 89 -7.78 -2.52 -1.78
CA VAL A 89 -7.83 -3.89 -2.32
C VAL A 89 -6.58 -4.19 -3.14
N TYR A 90 -5.92 -5.31 -2.82
CA TYR A 90 -4.75 -5.84 -3.52
C TYR A 90 -5.00 -7.25 -4.05
N TYR A 91 -4.35 -7.56 -5.18
CA TYR A 91 -4.35 -8.89 -5.80
C TYR A 91 -2.89 -9.30 -5.97
N VAL A 92 -2.44 -10.22 -5.12
CA VAL A 92 -1.05 -10.67 -5.05
C VAL A 92 -0.94 -12.05 -5.66
N THR A 93 -0.07 -12.16 -6.64
CA THR A 93 0.31 -13.43 -7.26
C THR A 93 1.79 -13.70 -7.05
N GLU A 94 2.25 -14.84 -7.53
CA GLU A 94 3.66 -15.17 -7.54
C GLU A 94 4.50 -14.33 -8.50
N ARG A 95 3.87 -13.70 -9.50
CA ARG A 95 4.57 -12.95 -10.57
C ARG A 95 4.26 -11.46 -10.64
N ALA A 96 3.17 -11.01 -10.01
CA ALA A 96 2.65 -9.67 -10.16
C ALA A 96 1.78 -9.26 -8.97
N VAL A 97 1.82 -7.97 -8.62
CA VAL A 97 0.93 -7.34 -7.64
C VAL A 97 0.09 -6.28 -8.33
N PHE A 98 -1.22 -6.35 -8.10
CA PHE A 98 -2.18 -5.35 -8.56
C PHE A 98 -2.85 -4.67 -7.39
N ARG A 99 -3.26 -3.41 -7.60
CA ARG A 99 -4.19 -2.71 -6.72
C ARG A 99 -5.46 -2.31 -7.47
N LEU A 100 -6.57 -2.25 -6.75
CA LEU A 100 -7.81 -1.69 -7.27
C LEU A 100 -7.69 -0.16 -7.32
N VAL A 101 -7.91 0.42 -8.50
CA VAL A 101 -7.96 1.87 -8.74
C VAL A 101 -9.31 2.24 -9.35
N GLU A 102 -9.57 3.54 -9.52
CA GLU A 102 -10.86 4.09 -9.99
C GLU A 102 -11.41 3.38 -11.25
N ASP A 103 -10.54 3.11 -12.24
CA ASP A 103 -10.95 2.58 -13.55
C ASP A 103 -10.65 1.09 -13.77
N GLY A 104 -10.30 0.33 -12.72
CA GLY A 104 -9.99 -1.09 -12.86
C GLY A 104 -8.85 -1.54 -11.97
N LEU A 105 -7.96 -2.35 -12.52
CA LEU A 105 -6.74 -2.80 -11.88
C LEU A 105 -5.54 -2.02 -12.40
N GLU A 106 -4.63 -1.70 -11.49
CA GLU A 106 -3.29 -1.20 -11.82
C GLU A 106 -2.25 -2.23 -11.39
N LEU A 107 -1.38 -2.64 -12.32
CA LEU A 107 -0.20 -3.43 -12.06
C LEU A 107 0.87 -2.53 -11.44
N ILE A 108 1.25 -2.82 -10.20
CA ILE A 108 2.17 -1.99 -9.42
C ILE A 108 3.52 -2.64 -9.18
N GLU A 109 3.59 -3.97 -9.18
CA GLU A 109 4.85 -4.70 -9.05
C GLU A 109 4.88 -5.92 -9.99
N ILE A 110 6.07 -6.21 -10.53
CA ILE A 110 6.36 -7.43 -11.29
C ILE A 110 7.53 -8.19 -10.63
N ALA A 111 7.46 -9.52 -10.62
CA ALA A 111 8.53 -10.34 -10.08
C ALA A 111 9.83 -10.15 -10.91
N PRO A 112 11.00 -10.01 -10.26
CA PRO A 112 12.28 -9.96 -10.94
C PRO A 112 12.49 -11.20 -11.80
N GLY A 113 13.09 -11.03 -12.98
CA GLY A 113 13.35 -12.13 -13.94
C GLY A 113 12.23 -12.39 -14.95
N LEU A 114 11.08 -11.72 -14.83
CA LEU A 114 9.96 -11.86 -15.76
C LEU A 114 9.87 -10.71 -16.77
N ASP A 115 9.32 -11.04 -17.93
CA ASP A 115 8.98 -10.08 -18.99
C ASP A 115 7.52 -9.65 -18.88
N LEU A 116 7.26 -8.33 -18.86
CA LEU A 116 5.93 -7.77 -18.68
C LEU A 116 4.94 -8.24 -19.76
N GLU A 117 5.33 -8.19 -21.03
CA GLU A 117 4.41 -8.50 -22.12
C GLU A 117 4.17 -10.02 -22.21
N ARG A 118 5.22 -10.84 -22.13
CA ARG A 118 5.14 -12.30 -22.28
C ARG A 118 4.56 -13.01 -21.06
N ASP A 119 5.05 -12.68 -19.87
CA ASP A 119 4.80 -13.49 -18.66
C ASP A 119 3.62 -12.95 -17.84
N VAL A 120 3.20 -11.71 -18.08
CA VAL A 120 2.06 -11.08 -17.38
C VAL A 120 0.94 -10.77 -18.38
N LEU A 121 1.14 -9.82 -19.31
CA LEU A 121 0.03 -9.28 -20.12
C LEU A 121 -0.54 -10.28 -21.12
N ALA A 122 0.29 -11.10 -21.77
CA ALA A 122 -0.16 -12.17 -22.67
C ALA A 122 -0.94 -13.29 -21.94
N GLN A 123 -0.88 -13.32 -20.60
CA GLN A 123 -1.57 -14.30 -19.77
C GLN A 123 -2.88 -13.75 -19.16
N MET A 124 -3.29 -12.54 -19.55
CA MET A 124 -4.54 -11.89 -19.17
C MET A 124 -5.48 -11.75 -20.37
N ASP A 125 -6.78 -11.67 -20.12
CA ASP A 125 -7.79 -11.38 -21.16
C ASP A 125 -8.07 -9.87 -21.32
N PHE A 126 -7.47 -9.04 -20.48
CA PHE A 126 -7.57 -7.58 -20.53
C PHE A 126 -6.22 -6.95 -20.19
N ARG A 127 -6.02 -5.69 -20.61
CA ARG A 127 -4.83 -4.91 -20.27
C ARG A 127 -5.13 -4.01 -19.05
N PRO A 128 -4.47 -4.21 -17.90
CA PRO A 128 -4.60 -3.33 -16.74
C PRO A 128 -3.87 -2.00 -17.00
N ARG A 129 -4.12 -1.02 -16.14
CA ARG A 129 -3.22 0.15 -16.03
C ARG A 129 -1.85 -0.34 -15.56
N ILE A 130 -0.77 0.24 -16.07
CA ILE A 130 0.59 -0.05 -15.62
C ILE A 130 1.07 1.14 -14.80
N ALA A 131 1.59 0.90 -13.61
CA ALA A 131 2.22 1.94 -12.81
C ALA A 131 3.45 2.52 -13.52
N GLU A 132 3.69 3.81 -13.35
CA GLU A 132 4.86 4.50 -13.90
C GLU A 132 5.58 5.25 -12.75
N PRO A 133 6.77 4.78 -12.31
CA PRO A 133 7.46 3.56 -12.76
C PRO A 133 6.79 2.28 -12.23
N LEU A 134 6.86 1.19 -13.02
CA LEU A 134 6.49 -0.14 -12.56
C LEU A 134 7.61 -0.68 -11.68
N ALA A 135 7.30 -0.99 -10.42
CA ALA A 135 8.30 -1.48 -9.47
C ALA A 135 8.60 -2.97 -9.67
N LEU A 136 9.79 -3.39 -9.24
CA LEU A 136 10.07 -4.80 -9.02
C LEU A 136 9.55 -5.21 -7.65
N MET A 137 8.99 -6.41 -7.55
CA MET A 137 8.74 -7.04 -6.25
C MET A 137 10.05 -7.19 -5.49
N ASP A 138 10.00 -7.09 -4.16
CA ASP A 138 11.18 -7.18 -3.30
C ASP A 138 11.99 -8.47 -3.60
N THR A 139 13.22 -8.31 -4.08
CA THR A 139 14.09 -9.42 -4.51
C THR A 139 14.35 -10.44 -3.41
N ARG A 140 14.23 -10.06 -2.13
CA ARG A 140 14.38 -10.97 -0.99
C ARG A 140 13.31 -12.05 -0.99
N LEU A 141 12.13 -11.78 -1.56
CA LEU A 141 11.04 -12.75 -1.72
C LEU A 141 11.42 -13.93 -2.64
N PHE A 142 12.45 -13.76 -3.45
CA PHE A 142 12.89 -14.72 -4.47
C PHE A 142 14.23 -15.38 -4.10
N GLN A 143 14.63 -15.31 -2.84
CA GLN A 143 15.83 -15.91 -2.28
C GLN A 143 15.47 -16.86 -1.12
N GLU A 144 16.31 -17.86 -0.87
CA GLU A 144 16.09 -18.82 0.24
C GLU A 144 16.43 -18.25 1.63
N ALA A 145 17.06 -17.07 1.67
CA ALA A 145 17.45 -16.43 2.91
C ALA A 145 16.24 -15.93 3.72
N ALA A 146 16.40 -15.84 5.05
CA ALA A 146 15.39 -15.25 5.92
C ALA A 146 15.14 -13.78 5.53
N LEU A 147 13.87 -13.39 5.43
CA LEU A 147 13.48 -12.05 4.96
C LEU A 147 13.80 -10.90 5.94
N GLY A 148 14.16 -11.19 7.20
CA GLY A 148 14.44 -10.15 8.21
C GLY A 148 13.25 -9.20 8.44
N LEU A 149 12.03 -9.73 8.52
CA LEU A 149 10.82 -8.90 8.56
C LEU A 149 10.68 -8.06 9.84
N ASP A 150 11.47 -8.37 10.87
CA ASP A 150 11.57 -7.72 12.17
C ASP A 150 12.30 -6.37 12.13
N SER A 151 13.16 -6.13 11.14
CA SER A 151 13.88 -4.84 10.95
C SER A 151 13.18 -3.86 9.99
N ARG A 152 12.07 -4.25 9.35
CA ARG A 152 11.45 -3.54 8.21
C ARG A 152 10.84 -2.16 8.51
N SER A 153 10.60 -1.79 9.77
CA SER A 153 10.13 -0.42 10.08
C SER A 153 11.19 0.63 9.76
N SER A 154 12.46 0.23 9.64
CA SER A 154 13.60 1.12 9.50
C SER A 154 14.16 1.25 8.08
N GLU A 155 13.82 0.38 7.12
CA GLU A 155 14.74 0.21 5.99
C GLU A 155 14.67 1.25 4.87
N LEU A 156 13.57 1.96 4.58
CA LEU A 156 13.65 3.10 3.64
C LEU A 156 12.65 4.21 3.98
N ILE A 157 12.87 4.91 5.09
CA ILE A 157 12.18 6.20 5.34
C ILE A 157 12.40 7.17 4.17
N SER A 158 13.52 7.06 3.44
CA SER A 158 13.77 7.81 2.21
C SER A 158 12.71 7.59 1.12
N GLU A 159 12.21 6.37 0.92
CA GLU A 159 11.16 6.08 -0.08
C GLU A 159 9.79 6.60 0.35
N ARG A 160 9.62 6.91 1.63
CA ARG A 160 8.41 7.48 2.21
C ARG A 160 8.40 9.01 2.17
N LEU A 161 9.45 9.64 1.62
CA LEU A 161 9.61 11.08 1.60
C LEU A 161 9.71 11.57 0.15
N HIS A 162 8.86 12.53 -0.19
CA HIS A 162 8.90 13.19 -1.48
C HIS A 162 8.91 14.71 -1.28
N TYR A 163 9.88 15.41 -1.86
CA TYR A 163 9.94 16.87 -1.84
C TYR A 163 9.47 17.43 -3.18
N ASP A 164 8.44 18.26 -3.13
CA ASP A 164 7.98 19.09 -4.23
C ASP A 164 8.59 20.49 -4.09
N ALA A 165 9.46 20.85 -5.04
CA ALA A 165 10.16 22.12 -5.06
C ALA A 165 9.24 23.30 -5.43
N ASP A 166 8.21 23.09 -6.25
CA ASP A 166 7.32 24.15 -6.74
C ASP A 166 6.42 24.67 -5.61
N THR A 167 5.97 23.76 -4.74
CA THR A 167 5.12 24.10 -3.60
C THR A 167 5.87 24.22 -2.28
N GLU A 168 7.18 23.92 -2.30
CA GLU A 168 8.04 23.76 -1.13
C GLU A 168 7.44 22.81 -0.07
N THR A 169 6.85 21.71 -0.52
CA THR A 169 6.12 20.76 0.32
C THR A 169 6.82 19.41 0.36
N VAL A 170 7.03 18.89 1.57
CA VAL A 170 7.42 17.49 1.75
C VAL A 170 6.19 16.65 2.04
N PHE A 171 5.99 15.61 1.24
CA PHE A 171 5.03 14.55 1.49
C PHE A 171 5.72 13.42 2.25
N VAL A 172 5.16 13.08 3.40
CA VAL A 172 5.67 12.05 4.31
C VAL A 172 4.64 10.93 4.38
N ASN A 173 4.97 9.75 3.87
CA ASN A 173 4.07 8.60 3.88
C ASN A 173 4.38 7.63 5.03
N PHE A 174 3.75 7.80 6.19
CA PHE A 174 3.84 6.86 7.30
C PHE A 174 2.78 5.75 7.22
N GLU A 175 2.16 5.54 6.06
CA GLU A 175 1.16 4.50 5.92
C GLU A 175 1.73 3.11 6.23
N GLY A 176 1.04 2.38 7.12
CA GLY A 176 1.42 1.04 7.56
C GLY A 176 2.70 0.98 8.41
N LEU A 177 3.30 2.12 8.76
CA LEU A 177 4.47 2.15 9.64
C LEU A 177 4.06 1.77 11.08
N ARG A 178 4.86 0.91 11.71
CA ARG A 178 4.65 0.44 13.07
C ARG A 178 5.87 0.75 13.93
N LEU A 179 5.63 1.36 15.09
CA LEU A 179 6.65 1.70 16.08
C LEU A 179 6.28 1.04 17.41
N ASP A 180 6.99 -0.03 17.76
CA ASP A 180 6.74 -0.86 18.93
C ASP A 180 7.61 -0.49 20.14
N SER A 181 8.70 0.25 19.91
CA SER A 181 9.68 0.62 20.94
C SER A 181 10.14 2.07 20.84
N VAL A 182 10.70 2.62 21.93
CA VAL A 182 11.35 3.93 21.94
C VAL A 182 12.56 3.96 21.00
N ALA A 183 13.31 2.85 20.93
CA ALA A 183 14.46 2.73 20.04
C ALA A 183 14.08 2.88 18.55
N GLU A 184 12.94 2.32 18.13
CA GLU A 184 12.44 2.51 16.75
C GLU A 184 12.05 3.98 16.46
N VAL A 185 11.52 4.70 17.45
CA VAL A 185 11.26 6.13 17.31
C VAL A 185 12.56 6.91 17.13
N GLU A 186 13.59 6.59 17.92
CA GLU A 186 14.91 7.21 17.82
C GLU A 186 15.58 6.92 16.47
N GLN A 187 15.45 5.69 15.97
CA GLN A 187 15.90 5.31 14.63
C GLN A 187 15.16 6.08 13.54
N LEU A 188 13.82 6.19 13.63
CA LEU A 188 13.02 7.01 12.72
C LEU A 188 13.49 8.47 12.74
N ALA A 189 13.71 9.04 13.92
CA ALA A 189 14.21 10.41 14.07
C ALA A 189 15.58 10.60 13.41
N ALA A 190 16.50 9.64 13.62
CA ALA A 190 17.84 9.65 13.05
C ALA A 190 17.85 9.55 11.52
N GLN A 191 16.82 8.94 10.92
CA GLN A 191 16.66 8.87 9.46
C GLN A 191 16.00 10.13 8.87
N LEU A 192 15.03 10.72 9.59
CA LEU A 192 14.35 11.94 9.16
C LEU A 192 15.26 13.18 9.24
N ASP A 193 16.11 13.27 10.26
CA ASP A 193 16.93 14.46 10.52
C ASP A 193 17.86 14.83 9.35
N PRO A 194 18.67 13.91 8.77
CA PRO A 194 19.50 14.21 7.62
C PRO A 194 18.68 14.67 6.40
N TYR A 195 17.53 14.03 6.15
CA TYR A 195 16.66 14.37 5.02
C TYR A 195 16.12 15.81 5.10
N PHE A 196 15.72 16.27 6.29
CA PHE A 196 15.25 17.65 6.42
C PHE A 196 16.40 18.65 6.47
N GLN A 197 17.57 18.27 7.00
CA GLN A 197 18.75 19.15 7.03
C GLN A 197 19.30 19.44 5.64
N GLN A 198 19.34 18.45 4.74
CA GLN A 198 19.83 18.64 3.36
C GLN A 198 18.96 19.62 2.54
N LEU A 199 17.70 19.85 2.92
CA LEU A 199 16.85 20.85 2.25
C LEU A 199 17.31 22.28 2.53
N GLY A 200 18.08 22.51 3.61
CA GLY A 200 18.67 23.80 3.95
C GLY A 200 17.67 24.89 4.35
N LYS A 201 16.36 24.59 4.41
CA LYS A 201 15.29 25.53 4.75
C LYS A 201 14.13 24.81 5.44
N LYS A 202 13.28 25.59 6.12
CA LYS A 202 11.99 25.07 6.58
C LYS A 202 11.04 24.92 5.40
N VAL A 203 10.23 23.86 5.43
CA VAL A 203 9.31 23.48 4.33
C VAL A 203 7.90 23.25 4.86
N LYS A 204 6.92 23.20 3.96
CA LYS A 204 5.58 22.72 4.31
C LYS A 204 5.60 21.20 4.40
N ALA A 205 4.73 20.59 5.20
CA ALA A 205 4.64 19.14 5.32
C ALA A 205 3.20 18.63 5.19
N VAL A 206 3.03 17.53 4.46
CA VAL A 206 1.81 16.72 4.44
C VAL A 206 2.17 15.31 4.88
N VAL A 207 1.55 14.81 5.95
CA VAL A 207 1.87 13.50 6.53
C VAL A 207 0.67 12.55 6.46
N ASN A 208 0.85 11.40 5.83
CA ASN A 208 -0.11 10.29 5.79
C ASN A 208 0.07 9.36 7.00
N TYR A 209 -1.00 9.08 7.73
CA TYR A 209 -1.03 8.18 8.89
C TYR A 209 -1.92 6.94 8.71
N ASP A 210 -2.31 6.61 7.48
CA ASP A 210 -3.18 5.44 7.26
C ASP A 210 -2.53 4.15 7.75
N ASN A 211 -3.27 3.34 8.50
CA ASN A 211 -2.73 2.11 9.10
C ASN A 211 -1.45 2.32 9.96
N PHE A 212 -1.16 3.55 10.41
CA PHE A 212 -0.02 3.83 11.27
C PHE A 212 -0.28 3.37 12.71
N VAL A 213 0.71 2.70 13.30
CA VAL A 213 0.62 2.18 14.68
C VAL A 213 1.82 2.63 15.48
N VAL A 214 1.55 3.22 16.65
CA VAL A 214 2.56 3.48 17.69
C VAL A 214 2.11 2.81 18.98
N ALA A 215 2.98 1.99 19.55
CA ALA A 215 2.72 1.30 20.81
C ALA A 215 2.69 2.30 22.00
N PRO A 216 1.90 2.05 23.06
CA PRO A 216 1.81 2.96 24.22
C PRO A 216 3.15 3.36 24.82
N VAL A 217 4.11 2.42 24.85
CA VAL A 217 5.48 2.64 25.37
C VAL A 217 6.30 3.61 24.51
N ALA A 218 5.98 3.73 23.23
CA ALA A 218 6.69 4.57 22.25
C ALA A 218 6.00 5.93 22.02
N GLU A 219 4.74 6.11 22.46
CA GLU A 219 3.95 7.30 22.16
C GLU A 219 4.61 8.61 22.62
N ALA A 220 5.11 8.66 23.85
CA ALA A 220 5.70 9.88 24.39
C ALA A 220 6.94 10.32 23.59
N ALA A 221 7.84 9.38 23.28
CA ALA A 221 9.00 9.63 22.44
C ALA A 221 8.59 10.08 21.03
N TYR A 222 7.58 9.42 20.45
CA TYR A 222 7.10 9.73 19.11
C TYR A 222 6.53 11.16 19.02
N PHE A 223 5.67 11.57 19.95
CA PHE A 223 5.10 12.91 19.92
C PHE A 223 6.15 14.00 20.23
N ALA A 224 7.15 13.71 21.07
CA ALA A 224 8.29 14.60 21.27
C ALA A 224 9.11 14.79 19.98
N MET A 225 9.37 13.71 19.23
CA MET A 225 10.00 13.78 17.91
C MET A 225 9.18 14.62 16.93
N VAL A 226 7.85 14.41 16.89
CA VAL A 226 6.94 15.17 16.02
C VAL A 226 6.97 16.66 16.35
N GLU A 227 6.94 17.03 17.62
CA GLU A 227 7.04 18.43 18.08
C GLU A 227 8.37 19.05 17.65
N ARG A 228 9.49 18.37 17.94
CA ARG A 228 10.84 18.80 17.56
C ARG A 228 10.95 19.04 16.05
N ASN A 229 10.50 18.09 15.24
CA ASN A 229 10.58 18.19 13.79
C ASN A 229 9.68 19.31 13.26
N THR A 230 8.49 19.50 13.86
CA THR A 230 7.57 20.59 13.49
C THR A 230 8.21 21.95 13.77
N GLN A 231 8.84 22.13 14.93
CA GLN A 231 9.51 23.38 15.27
C GLN A 231 10.76 23.63 14.43
N LYS A 232 11.56 22.59 14.16
CA LYS A 232 12.87 22.71 13.51
C LYS A 232 12.78 22.80 11.98
N TYR A 233 11.92 22.00 11.35
CA TYR A 233 11.95 21.81 9.89
C TYR A 233 10.70 22.29 9.16
N PHE A 234 9.59 22.55 9.85
CA PHE A 234 8.33 22.89 9.18
C PHE A 234 7.92 24.35 9.33
N THR A 235 7.49 24.96 8.24
CA THR A 235 6.77 26.25 8.25
C THR A 235 5.30 26.03 8.63
N SER A 236 4.71 24.98 8.05
CA SER A 236 3.39 24.45 8.41
C SER A 236 3.35 22.95 8.16
N ALA A 237 2.51 22.24 8.91
CA ALA A 237 2.36 20.79 8.76
C ALA A 237 0.89 20.41 8.87
N VAL A 238 0.41 19.68 7.87
CA VAL A 238 -0.91 19.08 7.85
C VAL A 238 -0.76 17.56 7.83
N ARG A 239 -1.69 16.88 8.49
CA ARG A 239 -1.64 15.44 8.71
C ARG A 239 -3.01 14.88 8.35
N TYR A 240 -3.08 13.67 7.81
CA TYR A 240 -4.35 13.03 7.53
C TYR A 240 -4.32 11.55 7.86
N SER A 241 -5.51 11.01 8.12
CA SER A 241 -5.76 9.58 8.04
C SER A 241 -7.23 9.34 7.69
N THR A 242 -7.52 8.34 6.87
CA THR A 242 -8.85 7.83 6.56
C THR A 242 -9.47 7.06 7.74
N ASP A 243 -8.67 6.52 8.67
CA ASP A 243 -9.13 5.82 9.88
C ASP A 243 -9.71 6.78 10.93
N ALA A 244 -11.03 6.83 11.03
CA ALA A 244 -11.76 7.65 12.00
C ALA A 244 -11.44 7.33 13.48
N PHE A 245 -11.13 6.07 13.81
CA PHE A 245 -10.74 5.68 15.17
C PHE A 245 -9.35 6.20 15.50
N PHE A 246 -8.40 6.09 14.57
CA PHE A 246 -7.09 6.71 14.71
C PHE A 246 -7.24 8.22 14.95
N ARG A 247 -7.97 8.93 14.09
CA ARG A 247 -8.19 10.39 14.26
C ARG A 247 -8.74 10.74 15.63
N ARG A 248 -9.72 9.97 16.14
CA ARG A 248 -10.32 10.19 17.46
C ARG A 248 -9.35 9.91 18.61
N ARG A 249 -8.54 8.86 18.49
CA ARG A 249 -7.57 8.44 19.53
C ARG A 249 -6.41 9.41 19.67
N VAL A 250 -5.84 9.87 18.55
CA VAL A 250 -4.61 10.68 18.54
C VAL A 250 -4.85 12.16 18.25
N GLY A 251 -6.04 12.57 17.81
CA GLY A 251 -6.33 13.95 17.40
C GLY A 251 -6.03 15.00 18.46
N ARG A 252 -6.30 14.71 19.75
CA ARG A 252 -5.96 15.62 20.86
C ARG A 252 -4.44 15.81 21.04
N LYS A 253 -3.65 14.77 20.74
CA LYS A 253 -2.19 14.83 20.83
C LYS A 253 -1.59 15.65 19.68
N PHE A 254 -2.18 15.57 18.49
CA PHE A 254 -1.79 16.44 17.38
C PHE A 254 -2.20 17.90 17.57
N ALA A 255 -3.35 18.16 18.19
CA ALA A 255 -3.77 19.51 18.55
C ALA A 255 -2.74 20.22 19.46
N ALA A 256 -2.11 19.47 20.39
CA ALA A 256 -1.06 19.99 21.26
C ALA A 256 0.19 20.47 20.50
N VAL A 257 0.48 19.89 19.33
CA VAL A 257 1.59 20.33 18.45
C VAL A 257 1.12 21.26 17.32
N LYS A 258 0.00 21.97 17.53
CA LYS A 258 -0.62 22.91 16.57
C LYS A 258 -0.89 22.29 15.20
N SER A 259 -1.28 21.02 15.18
CA SER A 259 -1.67 20.31 13.97
C SER A 259 -3.03 19.67 14.10
N GLU A 260 -3.83 19.76 13.06
CA GLU A 260 -5.09 19.03 12.96
C GLU A 260 -4.92 17.83 12.04
N LEU A 261 -5.64 16.75 12.35
CA LEU A 261 -5.68 15.54 11.56
C LEU A 261 -6.90 15.58 10.64
N GLN A 262 -6.69 15.69 9.33
CA GLN A 262 -7.73 15.73 8.30
C GLN A 262 -8.21 14.31 7.95
N SER A 263 -9.37 14.21 7.31
CA SER A 263 -9.96 12.91 6.96
C SER A 263 -9.48 12.36 5.61
N SER A 264 -8.83 13.17 4.78
CA SER A 264 -8.31 12.78 3.47
C SER A 264 -7.09 13.61 3.03
N TYR A 265 -6.40 13.14 1.99
CA TYR A 265 -5.33 13.87 1.31
C TYR A 265 -5.82 15.22 0.75
N ASP A 266 -6.96 15.24 0.06
CA ASP A 266 -7.49 16.46 -0.55
C ASP A 266 -7.82 17.54 0.48
N GLU A 267 -8.39 17.14 1.63
CA GLU A 267 -8.61 18.05 2.75
C GLU A 267 -7.29 18.56 3.32
N ALA A 268 -6.27 17.69 3.43
CA ALA A 268 -4.95 18.08 3.90
C ALA A 268 -4.29 19.13 3.00
N VAL A 269 -4.32 18.91 1.69
CA VAL A 269 -3.76 19.85 0.70
C VAL A 269 -4.53 21.18 0.69
N LYS A 270 -5.87 21.14 0.75
CA LYS A 270 -6.71 22.35 0.84
C LYS A 270 -6.38 23.14 2.12
N ARG A 271 -6.25 22.46 3.26
CA ARG A 271 -5.91 23.09 4.54
C ARG A 271 -4.52 23.72 4.51
N LEU A 272 -3.53 23.02 3.96
CA LEU A 272 -2.16 23.54 3.85
C LEU A 272 -2.09 24.83 3.05
N ARG A 273 -2.85 24.91 1.95
CA ARG A 273 -2.99 26.14 1.15
C ARG A 273 -3.57 27.29 1.97
N SER A 274 -4.58 27.03 2.81
CA SER A 274 -5.17 28.06 3.69
C SER A 274 -4.21 28.61 4.74
N LEU A 275 -3.24 27.80 5.18
CA LEU A 275 -2.23 28.17 6.19
C LEU A 275 -1.04 28.92 5.60
N SER A 276 -0.97 29.04 4.27
CA SER A 276 0.11 29.74 3.54
C SER A 276 -0.26 31.20 3.20
N THR A 277 -1.41 31.69 3.69
CA THR A 277 -1.93 33.06 3.55
C THR A 277 -1.87 33.77 4.88
#